data_AF-A0A9P5X539-F1
#
_entry.id   AF-A0A9P5X539-F1
#
_cell.length_a   1.000
_cell.length_b   1.000
_cell.length_c   1.000
_cell.angle_alpha   90.00
_cell.angle_beta   90.00
_cell.angle_gamma   90.00
#
_symmetry.space_group_name_H-M   'P 1'
#
loop_
_entity.id
_entity.type
_entity.pdbx_description
1 polymer ?
#
loop_
_entity_poly.entity_id
_entity_poly.type
_entity_poly.pdbx_seq_one_letter_code
_entity_poly.pdbx_strand_id
1 'polypeptide(L)'
;PRPFILSNNTLLKIKTTIQGSLAPSTLRTYRNAVTQFHIFCDQERIPRHVRTPTPEIVLCAFAADDLGQVASSTIRNRLVALKAWHTANNWPWHGSDRLSRVLSGVNNMTPSTSIQPKCPPITIQALETLTCHLDHSDPLDMVVLACACTAFWGQCRLGELIPTSQSKFKLHSFLTQSAVRHSPNNCHTRILNLPSTKTNC
;
A
#
# COMPACT_ATOMS: atom_id res chain seq x y z
N PRO A 1 36.27 10.52 -22.08
CA PRO A 1 35.16 11.39 -21.59
C PRO A 1 35.40 11.80 -20.13
N ARG A 2 35.47 13.11 -19.84
CA ARG A 2 35.59 13.58 -18.44
C ARG A 2 34.32 13.17 -17.68
N PRO A 3 34.44 12.53 -16.49
CA PRO A 3 33.27 12.24 -15.68
C PRO A 3 32.62 13.56 -15.27
N PHE A 4 31.35 13.76 -15.62
CA PHE A 4 30.59 14.91 -15.12
C PHE A 4 30.23 14.67 -13.66
N ILE A 5 30.48 15.67 -12.82
CA ILE A 5 30.19 15.62 -11.38
C ILE A 5 29.00 16.53 -11.14
N LEU A 6 27.89 15.95 -10.69
CA LEU A 6 26.72 16.72 -10.25
C LEU A 6 26.95 17.24 -8.83
N SER A 7 26.39 18.42 -8.52
CA SER A 7 26.41 18.93 -7.16
C SER A 7 25.57 18.04 -6.23
N ASN A 8 25.96 17.95 -4.94
CA ASN A 8 25.18 17.23 -3.93
C ASN A 8 23.74 17.77 -3.84
N ASN A 9 23.54 19.07 -4.01
CA ASN A 9 22.21 19.68 -4.04
C ASN A 9 21.35 19.16 -5.20
N THR A 10 21.95 18.97 -6.38
CA THR A 10 21.27 18.40 -7.53
C THR A 10 20.87 16.95 -7.28
N LEU A 11 21.77 16.14 -6.71
CA LEU A 11 21.48 14.75 -6.36
C LEU A 11 20.37 14.63 -5.30
N LEU A 12 20.39 15.51 -4.29
CA LEU A 12 19.32 15.58 -3.29
C LEU A 12 17.98 15.96 -3.92
N LYS A 13 17.95 16.95 -4.81
CA LYS A 13 16.73 17.34 -5.55
C LYS A 13 16.17 16.17 -6.35
N ILE A 14 17.02 15.46 -7.11
CA ILE A 14 16.61 14.26 -7.87
C ILE A 14 15.98 13.23 -6.94
N LYS A 15 16.64 12.91 -5.83
CA LYS A 15 16.15 11.94 -4.84
C LYS A 15 14.80 12.37 -4.25
N THR A 16 14.65 13.65 -3.87
CA THR A 16 13.37 14.16 -3.34
C THR A 16 12.27 14.13 -4.38
N THR A 17 12.56 14.44 -5.65
CA THR A 17 11.58 14.37 -6.74
C THR A 17 11.12 12.93 -6.99
N ILE A 18 12.05 11.96 -7.01
CA ILE A 18 11.72 10.53 -7.13
C ILE A 18 10.85 10.09 -5.95
N GLN A 19 11.20 10.47 -4.72
CA GLN A 19 10.39 10.15 -3.54
C GLN A 19 9.01 10.82 -3.57
N GLY A 20 8.92 12.05 -4.09
CA GLY A 20 7.67 12.79 -4.26
C GLY A 20 6.71 12.17 -5.29
N SER A 21 7.19 11.28 -6.16
CA SER A 21 6.32 10.52 -7.08
C SER A 21 5.50 9.43 -6.36
N LEU A 22 5.83 9.11 -5.11
CA LEU A 22 5.17 8.07 -4.34
C LEU A 22 4.19 8.67 -3.32
N ALA A 23 3.05 8.02 -3.14
CA ALA A 23 2.13 8.37 -2.05
C ALA A 23 2.83 8.25 -0.67
N PRO A 24 2.50 9.10 0.32
CA PRO A 24 3.13 9.07 1.65
C PRO A 24 3.02 7.70 2.35
N SER A 25 1.90 7.00 2.15
CA SER A 25 1.71 5.64 2.67
C SER A 25 2.68 4.65 2.04
N THR A 26 2.86 4.70 0.71
CA THR A 26 3.82 3.87 -0.03
C THR A 26 5.25 4.16 0.43
N LEU A 27 5.61 5.44 0.60
CA LEU A 27 6.94 5.83 1.07
C LEU A 27 7.24 5.25 2.46
N ARG A 28 6.25 5.26 3.36
CA ARG A 28 6.38 4.64 4.69
C ARG A 28 6.57 3.12 4.60
N THR A 29 5.78 2.45 3.76
CA THR A 29 5.95 1.00 3.51
C THR A 29 7.33 0.69 2.96
N TYR A 30 7.84 1.51 2.03
CA TYR A 30 9.16 1.31 1.45
C TYR A 30 10.28 1.53 2.48
N ARG A 31 10.17 2.57 3.32
CA ARG A 31 11.10 2.78 4.44
C ARG A 31 11.12 1.60 5.40
N ASN A 32 9.96 1.03 5.71
CA ASN A 32 9.87 -0.17 6.54
C ASN A 32 10.57 -1.36 5.88
N ALA A 33 10.36 -1.59 4.58
CA ALA A 33 11.04 -2.67 3.85
C ALA A 33 12.56 -2.52 3.84
N VAL A 34 13.09 -1.29 3.66
CA VAL A 34 14.53 -1.00 3.77
C VAL A 34 15.05 -1.27 5.18
N THR A 35 14.25 -0.96 6.21
CA THR A 35 14.61 -1.26 7.61
C THR A 35 14.71 -2.77 7.84
N GLN A 36 13.74 -3.55 7.36
CA GLN A 36 13.76 -5.01 7.44
C GLN A 36 14.99 -5.60 6.71
N PHE A 37 15.34 -5.05 5.55
CA PHE A 37 16.56 -5.46 4.84
C PHE A 37 17.83 -5.18 5.65
N HIS A 38 17.91 -4.05 6.36
CA HIS A 38 19.05 -3.77 7.23
C HIS A 38 19.13 -4.74 8.42
N ILE A 39 17.98 -5.08 9.03
CA ILE A 39 17.90 -6.08 10.10
C ILE A 39 18.43 -7.44 9.60
N PHE A 40 17.94 -7.90 8.45
CA PHE A 40 18.43 -9.11 7.79
C PHE A 40 19.95 -9.05 7.55
N CYS A 41 20.45 -7.94 7.01
CA CYS A 41 21.89 -7.78 6.76
C CYS A 41 22.71 -7.78 8.06
N ASP A 42 22.17 -7.29 9.17
CA ASP A 42 22.84 -7.34 10.47
C ASP A 42 22.88 -8.78 11.01
N GLN A 43 21.79 -9.55 10.85
CA GLN A 43 21.69 -10.96 11.24
C GLN A 43 22.68 -11.85 10.46
N GLU A 44 22.76 -11.66 9.14
CA GLU A 44 23.69 -12.36 8.24
C GLU A 44 25.13 -11.79 8.30
N ARG A 45 25.38 -10.81 9.17
CA ARG A 45 26.69 -10.14 9.35
C ARG A 45 27.28 -9.57 8.05
N ILE A 46 26.41 -9.10 7.15
CA ILE A 46 26.78 -8.50 5.88
C ILE A 46 27.38 -7.11 6.13
N PRO A 47 28.65 -6.86 5.75
CA PRO A 47 29.29 -5.57 5.96
C PRO A 47 28.55 -4.41 5.28
N ARG A 48 28.48 -3.24 5.95
CA ARG A 48 27.73 -2.08 5.44
C ARG A 48 28.12 -1.65 4.03
N HIS A 49 29.41 -1.76 3.69
CA HIS A 49 29.94 -1.34 2.39
C HIS A 49 29.51 -2.25 1.23
N VAL A 50 29.08 -3.49 1.49
CA VAL A 50 28.56 -4.41 0.45
C VAL A 50 27.02 -4.44 0.40
N ARG A 51 26.32 -3.73 1.29
CA ARG A 51 24.85 -3.68 1.26
C ARG A 51 24.33 -2.90 0.06
N THR A 52 25.11 -1.95 -0.45
CA THR A 52 24.72 -1.05 -1.54
C THR A 52 25.93 -0.74 -2.44
N PRO A 53 25.84 -0.95 -3.76
CA PRO A 53 24.74 -1.63 -4.47
C PRO A 53 24.60 -3.09 -4.02
N THR A 54 23.37 -3.54 -3.74
CA THR A 54 23.16 -4.89 -3.18
C THR A 54 23.50 -5.96 -4.23
N PRO A 55 24.46 -6.88 -3.96
CA PRO A 55 24.75 -8.00 -4.85
C PRO A 55 23.55 -8.92 -4.99
N GLU A 56 23.42 -9.57 -6.14
CA GLU A 56 22.28 -10.45 -6.41
C GLU A 56 22.11 -11.56 -5.37
N ILE A 57 23.22 -12.14 -4.91
CA ILE A 57 23.18 -13.21 -3.90
C ILE A 57 22.54 -12.75 -2.60
N VAL A 58 22.77 -11.49 -2.20
CA VAL A 58 22.17 -10.89 -1.01
C VAL A 58 20.68 -10.63 -1.22
N LEU A 59 20.27 -10.22 -2.43
CA LEU A 59 18.86 -10.10 -2.79
C LEU A 59 18.14 -11.45 -2.75
N CYS A 60 18.80 -12.51 -3.24
CA CYS A 60 18.27 -13.87 -3.21
C CYS A 60 18.15 -14.40 -1.77
N ALA A 61 19.19 -14.19 -0.95
CA ALA A 61 19.18 -14.58 0.45
C ALA A 61 18.08 -13.85 1.22
N PHE A 62 17.95 -12.53 1.03
CA PHE A 62 16.86 -11.75 1.63
C PHE A 62 15.47 -12.24 1.20
N ALA A 63 15.31 -12.65 -0.06
CA ALA A 63 14.04 -13.20 -0.54
C ALA A 63 13.72 -14.59 0.07
N ALA A 64 14.74 -15.34 0.45
CA ALA A 64 14.62 -16.70 0.98
C ALA A 64 14.57 -16.77 2.51
N ASP A 65 15.07 -15.74 3.22
CA ASP A 65 15.10 -15.65 4.69
C ASP A 65 13.70 -15.81 5.31
N ASP A 66 12.72 -15.14 4.69
CA ASP A 66 11.32 -15.11 5.09
C ASP A 66 10.50 -16.31 4.58
N LEU A 67 11.14 -17.33 4.01
CA LEU A 67 10.46 -18.45 3.37
C LEU A 67 9.53 -19.16 4.36
N GLY A 68 8.24 -19.23 4.01
CA GLY A 68 7.22 -19.89 4.83
C GLY A 68 6.76 -19.09 6.06
N GLN A 69 7.39 -17.95 6.38
CA GLN A 69 7.02 -17.09 7.50
C GLN A 69 6.05 -15.99 7.08
N VAL A 70 6.19 -15.48 5.86
CA VAL A 70 5.32 -14.44 5.29
C VAL A 70 4.90 -14.80 3.86
N ALA A 71 3.77 -14.22 3.44
CA ALA A 71 3.25 -14.41 2.10
C ALA A 71 4.28 -13.98 1.02
N SER A 72 4.36 -14.74 -0.07
CA SER A 72 5.23 -14.45 -1.21
C SER A 72 5.04 -13.04 -1.79
N SER A 73 3.81 -12.52 -1.72
CA SER A 73 3.47 -11.15 -2.13
C SER A 73 4.15 -10.08 -1.26
N THR A 74 4.29 -10.33 0.04
CA THR A 74 5.00 -9.45 0.99
C THR A 74 6.49 -9.37 0.65
N ILE A 75 7.12 -10.51 0.38
CA ILE A 75 8.54 -10.59 -0.01
C ILE A 75 8.77 -9.82 -1.31
N ARG A 76 7.90 -10.03 -2.31
CA ARG A 76 7.95 -9.27 -3.57
C ARG A 76 7.82 -7.76 -3.35
N ASN A 77 6.89 -7.33 -2.50
CA ASN A 77 6.73 -5.91 -2.16
C ASN A 77 7.97 -5.33 -1.45
N ARG A 78 8.63 -6.10 -0.58
CA ARG A 78 9.90 -5.69 0.04
C ARG A 78 11.01 -5.49 -1.01
N LEU A 79 11.13 -6.38 -2.00
CA LEU A 79 12.10 -6.23 -3.09
C LEU A 79 11.78 -5.05 -4.02
N VAL A 80 10.51 -4.78 -4.30
CA VAL A 80 10.09 -3.59 -5.07
C VAL A 80 10.51 -2.32 -4.33
N ALA A 81 10.32 -2.27 -3.01
CA ALA A 81 10.77 -1.16 -2.19
C ALA A 81 12.31 -1.00 -2.21
N LEU A 82 13.06 -2.11 -2.13
CA LEU A 82 14.52 -2.09 -2.24
C LEU A 82 14.99 -1.59 -3.60
N LYS A 83 14.34 -2.04 -4.69
CA LYS A 83 14.63 -1.55 -6.03
C LYS A 83 14.38 -0.05 -6.15
N ALA A 84 13.26 0.44 -5.64
CA ALA A 84 12.96 1.87 -5.61
C ALA A 84 13.97 2.66 -4.79
N TRP A 85 14.44 2.10 -3.67
CA TRP A 85 15.51 2.70 -2.87
C TRP A 85 16.84 2.77 -3.64
N HIS A 86 17.23 1.72 -4.38
CA HIS A 86 18.41 1.76 -5.25
C HIS A 86 18.26 2.83 -6.33
N THR A 87 17.12 2.88 -7.02
CA THR A 87 16.84 3.89 -8.04
C THR A 87 16.92 5.32 -7.48
N ALA A 88 16.35 5.57 -6.30
CA ALA A 88 16.37 6.89 -5.67
C ALA A 88 17.78 7.35 -5.25
N ASN A 89 18.73 6.43 -5.06
CA ASN A 89 20.12 6.73 -4.74
C ASN A 89 21.07 6.56 -5.94
N ASN A 90 20.54 6.32 -7.14
CA ASN A 90 21.32 6.07 -8.34
C ASN A 90 22.32 4.89 -8.23
N TRP A 91 21.91 3.83 -7.52
CA TRP A 91 22.68 2.59 -7.44
C TRP A 91 22.18 1.57 -8.47
N PRO A 92 23.07 0.79 -9.11
CA PRO A 92 22.67 -0.29 -9.99
C PRO A 92 21.82 -1.32 -9.23
N TRP A 93 20.79 -1.82 -9.89
CA TRP A 93 19.99 -2.93 -9.41
C TRP A 93 20.53 -4.23 -10.01
N HIS A 94 20.97 -5.16 -9.17
CA HIS A 94 21.58 -6.42 -9.62
C HIS A 94 20.63 -7.62 -9.64
N GLY A 95 19.30 -7.42 -9.57
CA GLY A 95 18.36 -8.54 -9.70
C GLY A 95 18.31 -9.06 -11.14
N SER A 96 18.61 -10.36 -11.33
CA SER A 96 18.56 -11.07 -12.62
C SER A 96 17.52 -12.21 -12.59
N ASP A 97 17.56 -13.10 -13.57
CA ASP A 97 16.72 -14.30 -13.64
C ASP A 97 16.89 -15.23 -12.43
N ARG A 98 18.06 -15.21 -11.78
CA ARG A 98 18.28 -16.00 -10.56
C ARG A 98 17.35 -15.53 -9.44
N LEU A 99 17.27 -14.23 -9.19
CA LEU A 99 16.31 -13.66 -8.23
C LEU A 99 14.86 -14.02 -8.59
N SER A 100 14.51 -13.97 -9.88
CA SER A 100 13.19 -14.36 -10.36
C SER A 100 12.87 -15.83 -10.06
N ARG A 101 13.83 -16.74 -10.25
CA ARG A 101 13.68 -18.17 -9.92
C ARG A 101 13.54 -18.40 -8.42
N VAL A 102 14.31 -17.66 -7.59
CA VAL A 102 14.16 -17.72 -6.13
C VAL A 102 12.75 -17.30 -5.73
N LEU A 103 12.21 -16.21 -6.29
CA LEU A 103 10.85 -15.77 -6.00
C LEU A 103 9.78 -16.77 -6.45
N SER A 104 9.98 -17.46 -7.58
CA SER A 104 9.11 -18.56 -8.00
C SER A 104 9.17 -19.73 -7.02
N GLY A 105 10.37 -20.10 -6.55
CA GLY A 105 10.56 -21.11 -5.52
C GLY A 105 9.86 -20.73 -4.21
N VAL A 106 10.05 -19.49 -3.74
CA VAL A 106 9.39 -18.95 -2.55
C VAL A 106 7.88 -19.04 -2.69
N ASN A 107 7.32 -18.65 -3.84
CA ASN A 107 5.89 -18.74 -4.07
C ASN A 107 5.36 -20.18 -4.02
N ASN A 108 6.09 -21.13 -4.60
CA ASN A 108 5.69 -22.55 -4.62
C ASN A 108 5.80 -23.21 -3.24
N MET A 109 6.74 -22.74 -2.41
CA MET A 109 6.99 -23.26 -1.06
C MET A 109 6.22 -22.48 0.02
N THR A 110 5.54 -21.39 -0.33
CA THR A 110 4.71 -20.63 0.63
C THR A 110 3.53 -21.50 1.04
N PRO A 111 3.36 -21.81 2.33
CA PRO A 111 2.26 -22.65 2.78
C PRO A 111 0.93 -21.94 2.53
N SER A 112 -0.11 -22.71 2.21
CA SER A 112 -1.46 -22.18 2.01
C SER A 112 -1.99 -21.42 3.23
N THR A 113 -1.53 -21.79 4.43
CA THR A 113 -1.84 -21.10 5.69
C THR A 113 -1.31 -19.67 5.75
N SER A 114 -0.26 -19.34 5.00
CA SER A 114 0.27 -17.97 4.88
C SER A 114 -0.47 -17.14 3.84
N ILE A 115 -1.37 -17.73 3.05
CA ILE A 115 -2.14 -17.04 2.03
C ILE A 115 -3.52 -16.74 2.59
N GLN A 116 -3.81 -15.46 2.81
CA GLN A 116 -5.13 -15.05 3.25
C GLN A 116 -6.16 -15.35 2.14
N PRO A 117 -7.25 -16.07 2.43
CA PRO A 117 -8.30 -16.31 1.45
C PRO A 117 -8.89 -14.97 1.01
N LYS A 118 -9.32 -14.91 -0.25
CA LYS A 118 -10.03 -13.74 -0.75
C LYS A 118 -11.28 -13.53 0.11
N CYS A 119 -11.45 -12.32 0.65
CA CYS A 119 -12.66 -11.98 1.39
C CYS A 119 -13.88 -12.19 0.48
N PRO A 120 -14.95 -12.86 0.95
CA PRO A 120 -16.16 -13.03 0.15
C PRO A 120 -16.77 -11.65 -0.16
N PRO A 121 -17.52 -11.53 -1.27
CA PRO A 121 -18.22 -10.30 -1.59
C PRO A 121 -19.24 -9.98 -0.48
N ILE A 122 -19.38 -8.71 -0.16
CA ILE A 122 -20.49 -8.23 0.67
C ILE A 122 -21.78 -8.47 -0.12
N THR A 123 -22.82 -9.01 0.53
CA THR A 123 -24.12 -9.31 -0.08
C THR A 123 -25.19 -8.37 0.45
N ILE A 124 -26.33 -8.27 -0.26
CA ILE A 124 -27.51 -7.53 0.22
C ILE A 124 -27.99 -8.13 1.55
N GLN A 125 -28.00 -9.45 1.69
CA GLN A 125 -28.33 -10.14 2.94
C GLN A 125 -27.42 -9.73 4.10
N ALA A 126 -26.13 -9.47 3.84
CA ALA A 126 -25.22 -8.96 4.87
C ALA A 126 -25.61 -7.55 5.32
N LEU A 127 -26.07 -6.69 4.40
CA LEU A 127 -26.60 -5.36 4.75
C LEU A 127 -27.93 -5.43 5.50
N GLU A 128 -28.84 -6.32 5.10
CA GLU A 128 -30.10 -6.57 5.81
C GLU A 128 -29.83 -7.04 7.24
N THR A 129 -28.92 -8.01 7.39
CA THR A 129 -28.48 -8.51 8.70
C THR A 129 -27.89 -7.37 9.54
N LEU A 130 -27.03 -6.55 8.96
CA LEU A 130 -26.46 -5.38 9.64
C LEU A 130 -27.57 -4.41 10.09
N THR A 131 -28.55 -4.15 9.24
CA THR A 131 -29.68 -3.26 9.54
C THR A 131 -30.54 -3.79 10.69
N CYS A 132 -30.76 -5.11 10.75
CA CYS A 132 -31.58 -5.73 11.81
C CYS A 132 -30.89 -5.78 13.17
N HIS A 133 -29.56 -5.75 13.22
CA HIS A 133 -28.80 -5.95 14.46
C HIS A 133 -28.17 -4.68 15.05
N LEU A 134 -28.13 -3.57 14.30
CA LEU A 134 -27.71 -2.27 14.81
C LEU A 134 -28.87 -1.55 15.52
N ASP A 135 -28.56 -0.75 16.55
CA ASP A 135 -29.55 0.09 17.22
C ASP A 135 -29.78 1.39 16.44
N HIS A 136 -31.00 1.59 15.94
CA HIS A 136 -31.33 2.77 15.13
C HIS A 136 -31.49 4.04 15.98
N SER A 137 -31.53 3.89 17.31
CA SER A 137 -31.54 5.00 18.26
C SER A 137 -30.12 5.48 18.58
N ASP A 138 -29.10 4.66 18.35
CA ASP A 138 -27.71 5.01 18.58
C ASP A 138 -27.09 5.74 17.37
N PRO A 139 -26.58 6.98 17.54
CA PRO A 139 -25.98 7.72 16.44
C PRO A 139 -24.77 7.04 15.79
N LEU A 140 -23.97 6.27 16.55
CA LEU A 140 -22.80 5.60 16.01
C LEU A 140 -23.22 4.46 15.07
N ASP A 141 -24.13 3.61 15.52
CA ASP A 141 -24.70 2.52 14.74
C ASP A 141 -25.37 3.01 13.44
N MET A 142 -26.11 4.11 13.50
CA MET A 142 -26.70 4.72 12.30
C MET A 142 -25.64 5.23 11.30
N VAL A 143 -24.52 5.77 11.79
CA VAL A 143 -23.40 6.17 10.92
C VAL A 143 -22.71 4.94 10.31
N VAL A 144 -22.51 3.87 11.08
CA VAL A 144 -21.95 2.61 10.58
C VAL A 144 -22.83 2.06 9.45
N LEU A 145 -24.14 2.03 9.65
CA LEU A 145 -25.10 1.57 8.64
C LEU A 145 -25.07 2.45 7.38
N ALA A 146 -25.09 3.78 7.56
CA ALA A 146 -25.01 4.72 6.44
C ALA A 146 -23.71 4.55 5.64
N CYS A 147 -22.56 4.39 6.31
CA CYS A 147 -21.28 4.15 5.65
C CYS A 147 -21.25 2.81 4.91
N ALA A 148 -21.79 1.73 5.49
CA ALA A 148 -21.86 0.42 4.86
C ALA A 148 -22.71 0.45 3.59
N CYS A 149 -23.91 1.03 3.67
CA CYS A 149 -24.80 1.21 2.51
C CYS A 149 -24.15 2.08 1.43
N THR A 150 -23.52 3.18 1.81
CA THR A 150 -22.83 4.08 0.87
C THR A 150 -21.66 3.38 0.18
N ALA A 151 -20.86 2.61 0.92
CA ALA A 151 -19.76 1.83 0.36
C ALA A 151 -20.25 0.78 -0.62
N PHE A 152 -21.31 0.05 -0.27
CA PHE A 152 -21.88 -1.00 -1.09
C PHE A 152 -22.51 -0.46 -2.37
N TRP A 153 -23.44 0.49 -2.28
CA TRP A 153 -24.16 1.00 -3.45
C TRP A 153 -23.31 1.94 -4.30
N GLY A 154 -22.43 2.73 -3.66
CA GLY A 154 -21.49 3.61 -4.36
C GLY A 154 -20.22 2.91 -4.84
N GLN A 155 -20.05 1.61 -4.55
CA GLN A 155 -18.81 0.85 -4.81
C GLN A 155 -17.55 1.59 -4.29
N CYS A 156 -17.70 2.31 -3.18
CA CYS A 156 -16.65 3.14 -2.60
C CYS A 156 -15.77 2.30 -1.67
N ARG A 157 -14.48 2.66 -1.55
CA ARG A 157 -13.63 2.09 -0.49
C ARG A 157 -13.96 2.76 0.84
N LEU A 158 -13.93 2.00 1.94
CA LEU A 158 -14.14 2.58 3.27
C LEU A 158 -13.16 3.73 3.59
N GLY A 159 -11.92 3.64 3.12
CA GLY A 159 -10.93 4.71 3.29
C GLY A 159 -11.23 6.00 2.52
N GLU A 160 -12.19 5.99 1.58
CA GLU A 160 -12.70 7.17 0.88
C GLU A 160 -13.85 7.82 1.68
N LEU A 161 -14.57 7.03 2.49
CA LEU A 161 -15.71 7.48 3.28
C LEU A 161 -15.32 7.90 4.71
N ILE A 162 -14.42 7.16 5.35
CA ILE A 162 -14.13 7.25 6.78
C ILE A 162 -12.63 7.53 7.00
N PRO A 163 -12.27 8.51 7.86
CA PRO A 163 -10.89 8.74 8.25
C PRO A 163 -10.35 7.58 9.10
N THR A 164 -9.05 7.28 8.97
CA THR A 164 -8.39 6.22 9.78
C THR A 164 -8.25 6.59 11.26
N SER A 165 -8.39 7.86 11.61
CA SER A 165 -8.43 8.35 12.99
C SER A 165 -9.03 9.76 13.02
N GLN A 166 -9.61 10.16 14.16
CA GLN A 166 -10.16 11.51 14.36
C GLN A 166 -9.12 12.60 14.06
N SER A 167 -7.86 12.40 14.48
CA SER A 167 -6.74 13.33 14.24
C SER A 167 -6.34 13.50 12.77
N LYS A 168 -6.83 12.64 11.88
CA LYS A 168 -6.54 12.68 10.44
C LYS A 168 -7.73 13.20 9.62
N PHE A 169 -8.83 13.56 10.27
CA PHE A 169 -9.95 14.16 9.59
C PHE A 169 -9.55 15.52 9.01
N LYS A 170 -9.78 15.69 7.72
CA LYS A 170 -9.62 16.96 7.01
C LYS A 170 -10.89 17.21 6.22
N LEU A 171 -11.52 18.36 6.45
CA LEU A 171 -12.83 18.68 5.90
C LEU A 171 -12.89 18.54 4.36
N HIS A 172 -11.81 18.90 3.67
CA HIS A 172 -11.73 18.83 2.20
C HIS A 172 -11.30 17.47 1.64
N SER A 173 -10.94 16.50 2.49
CA SER A 173 -10.45 15.18 2.07
C SER A 173 -11.45 14.07 2.31
N PHE A 174 -12.54 14.33 3.03
CA PHE A 174 -13.58 13.36 3.34
C PHE A 174 -14.96 13.91 2.99
N LEU A 175 -15.91 12.98 2.83
CA LEU A 175 -17.27 13.33 2.51
C LEU A 175 -17.96 14.06 3.66
N THR A 176 -18.60 15.16 3.31
CA THR A 176 -19.55 15.89 4.15
C THR A 176 -20.95 15.71 3.59
N GLN A 177 -21.99 16.07 4.36
CA GLN A 177 -23.38 16.00 3.89
C GLN A 177 -23.60 16.74 2.56
N SER A 178 -22.87 17.84 2.32
CA SER A 178 -22.91 18.61 1.07
C SER A 178 -22.41 17.85 -0.18
N ALA A 179 -21.74 16.71 0.00
CA ALA A 179 -21.28 15.86 -1.10
C ALA A 179 -22.39 14.97 -1.67
N VAL A 180 -23.51 14.83 -0.95
CA VAL A 180 -24.69 14.07 -1.39
C VAL A 180 -25.68 15.02 -2.06
N ARG A 181 -26.08 14.72 -3.29
CA ARG A 181 -27.06 15.51 -4.04
C ARG A 181 -28.20 14.63 -4.53
N HIS A 182 -29.37 15.22 -4.73
CA HIS A 182 -30.44 14.55 -5.45
C HIS A 182 -30.07 14.43 -6.93
N SER A 183 -30.40 13.30 -7.54
CA SER A 183 -30.31 13.20 -8.99
C SER A 183 -31.38 14.09 -9.63
N PRO A 184 -31.03 14.90 -10.65
CA PRO A 184 -32.01 15.73 -11.35
C PRO A 184 -33.05 14.89 -12.10
N ASN A 185 -32.75 13.62 -12.40
CA ASN A 185 -33.60 12.76 -13.23
C ASN A 185 -34.48 11.80 -12.41
N ASN A 186 -34.23 11.61 -11.11
CA ASN A 186 -35.02 10.71 -10.27
C ASN A 186 -34.89 11.10 -8.79
N CYS A 187 -36.02 11.38 -8.14
CA CYS A 187 -36.07 11.80 -6.73
C CYS A 187 -35.65 10.71 -5.72
N HIS A 188 -35.66 9.44 -6.13
CA HIS A 188 -35.26 8.29 -5.32
C HIS A 188 -33.77 7.97 -5.43
N THR A 189 -33.02 8.63 -6.32
CA THR A 189 -31.58 8.43 -6.44
C THR A 189 -30.80 9.59 -5.84
N ARG A 190 -29.62 9.27 -5.34
CA ARG A 190 -28.66 10.23 -4.77
C ARG A 190 -27.34 10.09 -5.53
N ILE A 191 -26.69 11.22 -5.76
CA ILE A 191 -25.37 11.31 -6.37
C ILE A 191 -24.38 11.63 -5.24
N LEU A 192 -23.30 10.87 -5.17
CA LEU A 192 -22.23 11.05 -4.20
C LEU A 192 -20.97 11.55 -4.91
N ASN A 193 -20.50 12.75 -4.56
CA ASN A 193 -19.28 13.32 -5.14
C ASN A 193 -18.09 13.08 -4.20
N LEU A 194 -17.20 12.15 -4.56
CA LEU A 194 -15.98 11.88 -3.80
C LEU A 194 -14.98 13.04 -3.94
N PRO A 195 -14.36 13.49 -2.84
CA PRO A 195 -13.43 14.63 -2.84
C PRO A 195 -12.10 14.34 -3.54
N SER A 196 -11.72 13.07 -3.61
CA SER A 196 -10.53 12.62 -4.33
C SER A 196 -10.76 11.23 -4.88
N THR A 197 -10.27 10.97 -6.09
CA THR A 197 -10.18 9.63 -6.66
C THR A 197 -8.72 9.21 -6.74
N LYS A 198 -8.46 7.90 -6.88
CA LYS A 198 -7.10 7.36 -6.92
C LYS A 198 -6.29 7.87 -8.14
N THR A 199 -6.98 8.31 -9.17
CA THR A 199 -6.41 8.93 -10.37
C THR A 199 -6.62 10.43 -10.29
N ASN A 200 -5.58 11.18 -9.89
CA ASN A 200 -5.48 12.58 -10.30
C ASN A 200 -5.21 12.55 -11.81
N CYS A 201 -6.23 12.80 -12.62
CA CYS A 201 -6.03 13.20 -14.01
C CYS A 201 -5.79 14.71 -14.04
#